data_AF-A0A847GXZ7-F1
#
_entry.id   AF-A0A847GXZ7-F1
#
_cell.length_a   1.000
_cell.length_b   1.000
_cell.length_c   1.000
_cell.angle_alpha   90.00
_cell.angle_beta   90.00
_cell.angle_gamma   90.00
#
_symmetry.space_group_name_H-M   'P 1'
#
loop_
_entity.id
_entity.type
_entity.pdbx_description
1 polymer ?
#
loop_
_entity_poly.entity_id
_entity_poly.type
_entity_poly.pdbx_seq_one_letter_code
_entity_poly.pdbx_strand_id
1 'polypeptide(L)'
;MKRLSGWMLGLVVFCAVGKEATADAADYLKIVRDYADALIEQGRDEYGAQHSPLFAEALDRRTGRLLEGDALQQVAALPFGKWGIRPHDRMISGANPQHCQNLYQILYALSELTGQSRYAEAADESLQFFFTHCQSPATGLLWWGEHAGWDFRTEQRIDKPAGTTHEFYRPWVLWDRSWQLAPEACRRFALGLWEHQIGDHQTGDYSRHAPIDKHGPGSDAPYARHGGFYIETWATAYAKTGDKVFLRAIGSVVDGLERARLHEGGMLLSRNKKTGARTPYDVSLAVSLALAAEQVPAELAAKLRAAAAATDKAFADAHGEQSAGASQTPPGSGSKKAANSAALWSNAYGGSPPAGAANVWLLRYRQVPVAAYRAAALKTADAYRSQEIHLSEPVWPGTLGGVILLMINAHTLTKDEQYLQAAERFAEQGTKLFFTESSPLPKASHQHDHYEAVTNGDTLLMALLKLWQTRQRPDVRVQLLYCDR
;
A
#
# COMPACT_ATOMS: atom_id res chain seq x y z
N MET A 1 -34.93 41.30 65.41
CA MET A 1 -33.76 41.81 64.64
C MET A 1 -33.08 40.65 63.93
N LYS A 2 -32.64 40.87 62.68
CA LYS A 2 -31.90 39.96 61.76
C LYS A 2 -32.81 38.94 61.04
N ARG A 3 -33.33 39.23 59.84
CA ARG A 3 -32.78 39.46 58.48
C ARG A 3 -32.91 38.18 57.64
N LEU A 4 -33.75 38.30 56.61
CA LEU A 4 -33.89 37.41 55.46
C LEU A 4 -32.58 37.29 54.69
N SER A 5 -32.33 36.11 54.12
CA SER A 5 -31.44 35.93 52.97
C SER A 5 -32.10 34.95 52.00
N GLY A 6 -32.68 35.51 50.94
CA GLY A 6 -33.25 34.76 49.82
C GLY A 6 -32.15 34.14 48.97
N TRP A 7 -32.45 32.96 48.43
CA TRP A 7 -31.65 32.29 47.44
C TRP A 7 -32.04 32.82 46.06
N MET A 8 -31.09 33.45 45.37
CA MET A 8 -31.26 33.93 44.00
C MET A 8 -30.62 32.90 43.06
N LEU A 9 -31.45 32.11 42.38
CA LEU A 9 -31.01 31.24 41.29
C LEU A 9 -30.60 32.15 40.10
N GLY A 10 -29.31 32.19 39.80
CA GLY A 10 -28.80 32.78 38.56
C GLY A 10 -28.94 31.77 37.42
N LEU A 11 -29.88 31.99 36.51
CA LEU A 11 -29.97 31.29 35.23
C LEU A 11 -28.86 31.84 34.31
N VAL A 12 -27.79 31.09 34.10
CA VAL A 12 -26.81 31.39 33.05
C VAL A 12 -27.33 30.78 31.75
N VAL A 13 -27.93 31.61 30.91
CA VAL A 13 -28.25 31.27 29.52
C VAL A 13 -26.94 31.33 28.73
N PHE A 14 -26.35 30.17 28.46
CA PHE A 14 -25.31 30.04 27.43
C PHE A 14 -25.99 30.15 26.07
N CYS A 15 -25.94 31.33 25.46
CA CYS A 15 -26.18 31.46 24.02
C CYS A 15 -25.03 30.76 23.29
N ALA A 16 -25.21 29.49 22.96
CA ALA A 16 -24.38 28.83 21.97
C ALA A 16 -24.61 29.53 20.63
N VAL A 17 -23.64 30.36 20.23
CA VAL A 17 -23.50 30.76 18.83
C VAL A 17 -23.13 29.48 18.07
N GLY A 18 -24.16 28.79 17.59
CA GLY A 18 -23.99 27.73 16.61
C GLY A 18 -23.33 28.35 15.38
N LYS A 19 -22.11 27.92 15.07
CA LYS A 19 -21.58 28.05 13.71
C LYS A 19 -22.61 27.36 12.81
N GLU A 20 -23.24 28.12 11.92
CA GLU A 20 -24.01 27.58 10.82
C GLU A 20 -23.16 26.50 10.13
N ALA A 21 -23.69 25.28 10.11
CA ALA A 21 -23.12 24.19 9.34
C ALA A 21 -23.19 24.61 7.86
N THR A 22 -22.03 24.88 7.29
CA THR A 22 -21.89 25.09 5.85
C THR A 22 -22.41 23.85 5.12
N ALA A 23 -23.26 24.06 4.12
CA ALA A 23 -23.86 23.02 3.31
C ALA A 23 -22.80 22.05 2.73
N ASP A 24 -23.06 20.76 2.99
CA ASP A 24 -22.60 19.52 2.33
C ASP A 24 -21.10 19.28 2.16
N ALA A 25 -20.34 19.31 3.26
CA ALA A 25 -19.08 18.56 3.31
C ALA A 25 -19.40 17.06 3.27
N ALA A 26 -18.89 16.34 2.28
CA ALA A 26 -19.10 14.89 2.16
C ALA A 26 -18.73 14.18 3.48
N ASP A 27 -19.64 13.35 4.00
CA ASP A 27 -19.35 12.54 5.17
C ASP A 27 -18.42 11.39 4.78
N TYR A 28 -17.12 11.68 4.79
CA TYR A 28 -16.07 10.73 4.44
C TYR A 28 -16.07 9.49 5.34
N LEU A 29 -16.45 9.62 6.62
CA LEU A 29 -16.58 8.45 7.49
C LEU A 29 -17.72 7.56 7.02
N LYS A 30 -18.86 8.15 6.64
CA LYS A 30 -19.97 7.39 6.05
C LYS A 30 -19.55 6.68 4.78
N ILE A 31 -18.87 7.35 3.84
CA ILE A 31 -18.39 6.74 2.59
C ILE A 31 -17.49 5.53 2.87
N VAL A 32 -16.55 5.67 3.83
CA VAL A 32 -15.63 4.58 4.22
C VAL A 32 -16.39 3.42 4.87
N ARG A 33 -17.40 3.71 5.71
CA ARG A 33 -18.25 2.68 6.33
C ARG A 33 -19.10 1.96 5.29
N ASP A 34 -19.76 2.69 4.39
CA ASP A 34 -20.60 2.10 3.34
C ASP A 34 -19.75 1.17 2.43
N TYR A 35 -18.52 1.57 2.09
CA TYR A 35 -17.57 0.74 1.34
C TYR A 35 -17.21 -0.56 2.09
N ALA A 36 -16.85 -0.44 3.37
CA ALA A 36 -16.51 -1.59 4.21
C ALA A 36 -17.70 -2.54 4.38
N ASP A 37 -18.89 -1.99 4.64
CA ASP A 37 -20.14 -2.72 4.82
C ASP A 37 -20.49 -3.49 3.54
N ALA A 38 -20.41 -2.85 2.37
CA ALA A 38 -20.68 -3.51 1.10
C ALA A 38 -19.72 -4.69 0.81
N LEU A 39 -18.43 -4.54 1.10
CA LEU A 39 -17.48 -5.63 0.91
C LEU A 39 -17.68 -6.77 1.90
N ILE A 40 -18.03 -6.48 3.16
CA ILE A 40 -18.34 -7.50 4.17
C ILE A 40 -19.62 -8.26 3.80
N GLU A 41 -20.66 -7.54 3.38
CA GLU A 41 -22.00 -8.11 3.18
C GLU A 41 -22.17 -8.78 1.82
N GLN A 42 -21.52 -8.29 0.78
CA GLN A 42 -21.80 -8.69 -0.61
C GLN A 42 -20.53 -9.11 -1.37
N GLY A 43 -19.40 -8.45 -1.08
CA GLY A 43 -18.12 -8.63 -1.78
C GLY A 43 -17.28 -9.82 -1.34
N ARG A 44 -17.89 -10.84 -0.73
CA ARG A 44 -17.24 -12.08 -0.28
C ARG A 44 -17.44 -13.22 -1.27
N ASP A 45 -16.71 -14.30 -1.06
CA ASP A 45 -16.83 -15.54 -1.82
C ASP A 45 -18.10 -16.33 -1.49
N GLU A 46 -18.95 -16.53 -2.51
CA GLU A 46 -20.17 -17.34 -2.47
C GLU A 46 -20.32 -18.25 -3.70
N TYR A 47 -19.23 -18.57 -4.41
CA TYR A 47 -19.32 -19.11 -5.78
C TYR A 47 -18.97 -20.59 -5.90
N GLY A 48 -18.07 -21.08 -5.06
CA GLY A 48 -17.54 -22.43 -5.11
C GLY A 48 -18.21 -23.40 -4.15
N ALA A 49 -17.58 -24.56 -3.96
CA ALA A 49 -18.00 -25.52 -2.93
C ALA A 49 -17.70 -25.02 -1.51
N GLN A 50 -16.76 -24.08 -1.38
CA GLN A 50 -16.42 -23.42 -0.14
C GLN A 50 -16.78 -21.94 -0.28
N HIS A 51 -17.43 -21.37 0.73
CA HIS A 51 -17.74 -19.94 0.78
C HIS A 51 -16.80 -19.33 1.80
N SER A 52 -15.63 -18.87 1.33
CA SER A 52 -14.59 -18.33 2.20
C SER A 52 -14.90 -16.88 2.66
N PRO A 53 -14.31 -16.41 3.77
CA PRO A 53 -14.42 -15.00 4.19
C PRO A 53 -13.53 -14.05 3.36
N LEU A 54 -13.00 -14.51 2.23
CA LEU A 54 -12.10 -13.73 1.39
C LEU A 54 -12.86 -12.64 0.63
N PHE A 55 -12.21 -11.48 0.46
CA PHE A 55 -12.77 -10.36 -0.30
C PHE A 55 -12.43 -10.50 -1.79
N ALA A 56 -13.44 -10.27 -2.63
CA ALA A 56 -13.31 -10.31 -4.08
C ALA A 56 -12.44 -9.17 -4.62
N GLU A 57 -11.61 -9.50 -5.61
CA GLU A 57 -10.75 -8.54 -6.29
C GLU A 57 -11.48 -7.73 -7.36
N ALA A 58 -12.55 -8.25 -7.95
CA ALA A 58 -13.33 -7.56 -8.97
C ALA A 58 -14.83 -7.80 -8.81
N LEU A 59 -15.63 -6.74 -8.80
CA LEU A 59 -17.08 -6.84 -8.58
C LEU A 59 -17.86 -5.97 -9.58
N ASP A 60 -19.04 -6.45 -9.97
CA ASP A 60 -20.08 -5.60 -10.53
C ASP A 60 -20.59 -4.66 -9.43
N ARG A 61 -20.44 -3.36 -9.64
CA ARG A 61 -20.80 -2.32 -8.66
C ARG A 61 -22.29 -2.28 -8.33
N ARG A 62 -23.15 -2.77 -9.23
CA ARG A 62 -24.61 -2.76 -9.06
C ARG A 62 -25.11 -3.92 -8.21
N THR A 63 -24.44 -5.06 -8.29
CA THR A 63 -24.87 -6.30 -7.62
C THR A 63 -24.02 -6.66 -6.41
N GLY A 64 -22.81 -6.09 -6.30
CA GLY A 64 -21.84 -6.46 -5.28
C GLY A 64 -21.27 -7.87 -5.48
N ARG A 65 -21.48 -8.48 -6.66
CA ARG A 65 -21.04 -9.85 -6.99
C ARG A 65 -19.93 -9.84 -8.03
N LEU A 66 -19.17 -10.94 -8.13
CA LEU A 66 -18.23 -11.18 -9.22
C LEU A 66 -18.90 -10.93 -10.58
N LEU A 67 -18.10 -10.41 -11.51
CA LEU A 67 -18.54 -10.18 -12.89
C LEU A 67 -18.81 -11.53 -13.57
N GLU A 68 -19.91 -11.62 -14.32
CA GLU A 68 -20.29 -12.80 -15.11
C GLU A 68 -20.73 -12.42 -16.52
N GLY A 69 -20.82 -13.43 -17.41
CA GLY A 69 -21.29 -13.26 -18.79
C GLY A 69 -20.55 -12.15 -19.57
N ASP A 70 -21.31 -11.31 -20.26
CA ASP A 70 -20.79 -10.22 -21.08
C ASP A 70 -19.97 -9.20 -20.27
N ALA A 71 -20.36 -8.93 -19.01
CA ALA A 71 -19.64 -8.00 -18.14
C ALA A 71 -18.23 -8.51 -17.83
N LEU A 72 -18.11 -9.80 -17.50
CA LEU A 72 -16.80 -10.43 -17.30
C LEU A 72 -15.96 -10.40 -18.59
N GLN A 73 -16.55 -10.73 -19.74
CA GLN A 73 -15.82 -10.71 -21.01
C GLN A 73 -15.28 -9.33 -21.35
N GLN A 74 -16.10 -8.28 -21.17
CA GLN A 74 -15.68 -6.89 -21.41
C GLN A 74 -14.56 -6.47 -20.48
N VAL A 75 -14.71 -6.73 -19.18
CA VAL A 75 -13.71 -6.36 -18.17
C VAL A 75 -12.42 -7.14 -18.39
N ALA A 76 -12.47 -8.45 -18.64
CA ALA A 76 -11.29 -9.27 -18.90
C ALA A 76 -10.54 -8.88 -20.20
N ALA A 77 -11.26 -8.36 -21.20
CA ALA A 77 -10.70 -7.94 -22.48
C ALA A 77 -10.06 -6.54 -22.48
N LEU A 78 -10.07 -5.81 -21.35
CA LEU A 78 -9.47 -4.48 -21.27
C LEU A 78 -7.98 -4.51 -21.67
N PRO A 79 -7.58 -3.77 -22.72
CA PRO A 79 -6.21 -3.81 -23.21
C PRO A 79 -5.27 -3.04 -22.30
N PHE A 80 -4.05 -3.55 -22.13
CA PHE A 80 -3.00 -2.94 -21.30
C PHE A 80 -2.82 -1.43 -21.55
N GLY A 81 -2.82 -0.99 -22.81
CA GLY A 81 -2.63 0.43 -23.14
C GLY A 81 -3.76 1.37 -22.71
N LYS A 82 -4.98 0.85 -22.46
CA LYS A 82 -6.13 1.64 -21.97
C LYS A 82 -6.39 1.43 -20.48
N TRP A 83 -5.89 0.33 -19.93
CA TRP A 83 -6.14 -0.02 -18.54
C TRP A 83 -4.97 0.31 -17.63
N GLY A 84 -3.75 0.15 -18.15
CA GLY A 84 -2.52 0.31 -17.39
C GLY A 84 -2.23 -0.84 -16.45
N ILE A 85 -2.93 -1.98 -16.55
CA ILE A 85 -2.62 -3.23 -15.81
C ILE A 85 -2.61 -4.37 -16.82
N ARG A 86 -1.64 -5.27 -16.72
CA ARG A 86 -1.56 -6.39 -17.67
C ARG A 86 -2.71 -7.35 -17.41
N PRO A 87 -3.36 -7.90 -18.45
CA PRO A 87 -4.47 -8.84 -18.26
C PRO A 87 -4.14 -10.03 -17.34
N HIS A 88 -2.90 -10.52 -17.40
CA HIS A 88 -2.44 -11.65 -16.58
C HIS A 88 -2.04 -11.28 -15.14
N ASP A 89 -2.04 -9.99 -14.76
CA ASP A 89 -1.77 -9.53 -13.37
C ASP A 89 -3.07 -9.27 -12.60
N ARG A 90 -4.23 -9.54 -13.20
CA ARG A 90 -5.55 -9.28 -12.62
C ARG A 90 -6.14 -10.54 -12.02
N MET A 91 -6.82 -10.40 -10.88
CA MET A 91 -7.30 -11.51 -10.03
C MET A 91 -8.84 -11.59 -10.09
N ILE A 92 -9.40 -11.38 -11.29
CA ILE A 92 -10.82 -11.07 -11.52
C ILE A 92 -11.80 -12.12 -10.95
N SER A 93 -11.36 -13.38 -10.81
CA SER A 93 -12.21 -14.49 -10.36
C SER A 93 -12.10 -14.81 -8.86
N GLY A 94 -11.34 -14.05 -8.07
CA GLY A 94 -11.06 -14.44 -6.70
C GLY A 94 -10.43 -13.36 -5.82
N ALA A 95 -9.56 -13.77 -4.90
CA ALA A 95 -8.97 -12.92 -3.87
C ALA A 95 -7.46 -12.76 -3.98
N ASN A 96 -6.96 -11.60 -3.55
CA ASN A 96 -5.55 -11.35 -3.31
C ASN A 96 -5.36 -10.39 -2.12
N PRO A 97 -5.08 -10.90 -0.91
CA PRO A 97 -4.92 -10.04 0.25
C PRO A 97 -3.86 -8.94 0.09
N GLN A 98 -2.83 -9.13 -0.75
CA GLN A 98 -1.87 -8.06 -1.00
C GLN A 98 -2.48 -6.87 -1.75
N HIS A 99 -3.49 -7.05 -2.60
CA HIS A 99 -4.22 -5.93 -3.21
C HIS A 99 -5.25 -5.30 -2.25
N CYS A 100 -5.74 -6.06 -1.28
CA CYS A 100 -6.72 -5.61 -0.28
C CYS A 100 -6.09 -5.16 1.07
N GLN A 101 -4.77 -5.01 1.17
CA GLN A 101 -4.11 -4.68 2.44
C GLN A 101 -4.65 -3.41 3.13
N ASN A 102 -4.97 -2.34 2.39
CA ASN A 102 -5.48 -1.13 3.01
C ASN A 102 -6.93 -1.29 3.46
N LEU A 103 -7.71 -2.19 2.84
CA LEU A 103 -9.04 -2.56 3.33
C LEU A 103 -8.93 -3.14 4.75
N TYR A 104 -8.03 -4.10 4.99
CA TYR A 104 -7.86 -4.66 6.34
C TYR A 104 -7.44 -3.58 7.36
N GLN A 105 -6.53 -2.67 6.98
CA GLN A 105 -6.16 -1.54 7.85
C GLN A 105 -7.37 -0.64 8.17
N ILE A 106 -8.23 -0.36 7.19
CA ILE A 106 -9.47 0.39 7.38
C ILE A 106 -10.42 -0.34 8.32
N LEU A 107 -10.58 -1.66 8.17
CA LEU A 107 -11.47 -2.46 9.01
C LEU A 107 -11.06 -2.44 10.49
N TYR A 108 -9.76 -2.58 10.78
CA TYR A 108 -9.26 -2.41 12.15
C TYR A 108 -9.48 -0.98 12.67
N ALA A 109 -9.16 0.04 11.86
CA ALA A 109 -9.37 1.44 12.24
C ALA A 109 -10.85 1.78 12.49
N LEU A 110 -11.78 1.25 11.68
CA LEU A 110 -13.22 1.44 11.88
C LEU A 110 -13.70 0.79 13.18
N SER A 111 -13.15 -0.37 13.55
CA SER A 111 -13.47 -1.00 14.84
C SER A 111 -13.09 -0.09 16.02
N GLU A 112 -11.88 0.47 15.99
CA GLU A 112 -11.40 1.39 17.02
C GLU A 112 -12.24 2.68 17.07
N LEU A 113 -12.57 3.25 15.91
CA LEU A 113 -13.27 4.53 15.81
C LEU A 113 -14.75 4.44 16.17
N THR A 114 -15.40 3.33 15.83
CA THR A 114 -16.85 3.16 15.98
C THR A 114 -17.25 2.28 17.16
N GLY A 115 -16.32 1.51 17.72
CA GLY A 115 -16.59 0.49 18.74
C GLY A 115 -17.28 -0.78 18.20
N GLN A 116 -17.48 -0.90 16.89
CA GLN A 116 -18.11 -2.08 16.27
C GLN A 116 -17.05 -3.12 15.92
N SER A 117 -16.98 -4.21 16.69
CA SER A 117 -15.97 -5.27 16.50
C SER A 117 -16.10 -6.02 15.17
N ARG A 118 -17.28 -6.03 14.55
CA ARG A 118 -17.56 -6.72 13.28
C ARG A 118 -16.58 -6.41 12.16
N TYR A 119 -16.01 -5.19 12.13
CA TYR A 119 -15.04 -4.83 11.10
C TYR A 119 -13.70 -5.58 11.31
N ALA A 120 -13.16 -5.58 12.53
CA ALA A 120 -11.94 -6.31 12.87
C ALA A 120 -12.14 -7.83 12.74
N GLU A 121 -13.29 -8.34 13.20
CA GLU A 121 -13.67 -9.75 13.05
C GLU A 121 -13.68 -10.16 11.56
N ALA A 122 -14.27 -9.34 10.69
CA ALA A 122 -14.25 -9.58 9.25
C ALA A 122 -12.84 -9.62 8.65
N ALA A 123 -11.93 -8.74 9.10
CA ALA A 123 -10.54 -8.75 8.66
C ALA A 123 -9.80 -10.00 9.16
N ASP A 124 -10.00 -10.37 10.43
CA ASP A 124 -9.38 -11.53 11.06
C ASP A 124 -9.81 -12.83 10.39
N GLU A 125 -11.11 -13.03 10.15
CA GLU A 125 -11.66 -14.20 9.46
C GLU A 125 -11.00 -14.38 8.09
N SER A 126 -10.96 -13.29 7.31
CA SER A 126 -10.39 -13.29 5.96
C SER A 126 -8.89 -13.63 5.97
N LEU A 127 -8.12 -12.96 6.82
CA LEU A 127 -6.68 -13.18 6.93
C LEU A 127 -6.36 -14.57 7.47
N GLN A 128 -7.04 -15.02 8.52
CA GLN A 128 -6.82 -16.34 9.10
C GLN A 128 -7.09 -17.41 8.04
N PHE A 129 -8.23 -17.32 7.35
CA PHE A 129 -8.58 -18.26 6.28
C PHE A 129 -7.51 -18.31 5.20
N PHE A 130 -7.09 -17.15 4.70
CA PHE A 130 -6.12 -17.08 3.61
C PHE A 130 -4.80 -17.74 3.98
N PHE A 131 -4.27 -17.43 5.15
CA PHE A 131 -2.98 -17.98 5.59
C PHE A 131 -3.06 -19.49 5.82
N THR A 132 -4.19 -20.03 6.26
CA THR A 132 -4.32 -21.47 6.54
C THR A 132 -4.72 -22.33 5.33
N HIS A 133 -5.39 -21.74 4.32
CA HIS A 133 -5.93 -22.50 3.18
C HIS A 133 -5.25 -22.16 1.84
N CYS A 134 -4.78 -20.94 1.65
CA CYS A 134 -4.27 -20.44 0.37
C CYS A 134 -2.73 -20.49 0.28
N GLN A 135 -2.11 -21.47 0.94
CA GLN A 135 -0.66 -21.65 1.00
C GLN A 135 -0.22 -22.90 0.24
N SER A 136 0.81 -22.79 -0.59
CA SER A 136 1.40 -23.93 -1.29
C SER A 136 1.95 -24.96 -0.29
N PRO A 137 1.54 -26.23 -0.39
CA PRO A 137 2.15 -27.28 0.43
C PRO A 137 3.60 -27.55 0.04
N ALA A 138 3.98 -27.30 -1.22
CA ALA A 138 5.31 -27.62 -1.74
C ALA A 138 6.39 -26.63 -1.31
N THR A 139 6.06 -25.34 -1.21
CA THR A 139 7.05 -24.28 -0.93
C THR A 139 6.74 -23.46 0.31
N GLY A 140 5.52 -23.53 0.85
CA GLY A 140 5.06 -22.59 1.88
C GLY A 140 4.78 -21.17 1.38
N LEU A 141 4.98 -20.87 0.09
CA LEU A 141 4.59 -19.58 -0.48
C LEU A 141 3.07 -19.47 -0.61
N LEU A 142 2.54 -18.25 -0.50
CA LEU A 142 1.11 -17.96 -0.57
C LEU A 142 0.69 -17.62 -2.00
N TRP A 143 -0.56 -17.96 -2.36
CA TRP A 143 -1.18 -17.61 -3.65
C TRP A 143 -1.63 -16.15 -3.69
N TRP A 144 -0.69 -15.22 -3.61
CA TRP A 144 -0.92 -13.77 -3.55
C TRP A 144 0.14 -12.97 -4.34
N GLY A 145 0.05 -11.64 -4.27
CA GLY A 145 1.07 -10.73 -4.77
C GLY A 145 0.80 -10.27 -6.20
N GLU A 146 1.82 -9.88 -6.95
CA GLU A 146 1.66 -9.24 -8.26
C GLU A 146 0.98 -10.17 -9.29
N HIS A 147 1.23 -11.47 -9.22
CA HIS A 147 0.85 -12.41 -10.29
C HIS A 147 -0.09 -13.54 -9.85
N ALA A 148 -0.26 -13.80 -8.57
CA ALA A 148 -1.05 -14.93 -8.07
C ALA A 148 -2.22 -14.51 -7.19
N GLY A 149 -3.28 -15.32 -7.19
CA GLY A 149 -4.47 -15.14 -6.37
C GLY A 149 -5.16 -16.48 -6.12
N TRP A 150 -6.14 -16.48 -5.22
CA TRP A 150 -6.98 -17.65 -4.90
C TRP A 150 -8.33 -17.53 -5.60
N ASP A 151 -8.74 -18.57 -6.30
CA ASP A 151 -9.97 -18.60 -7.11
C ASP A 151 -11.16 -19.14 -6.31
N PHE A 152 -12.26 -18.38 -6.32
CA PHE A 152 -13.48 -18.64 -5.54
C PHE A 152 -14.36 -19.77 -6.08
N ARG A 153 -14.11 -20.28 -7.29
CA ARG A 153 -14.92 -21.37 -7.87
C ARG A 153 -14.22 -22.71 -7.71
N THR A 154 -12.91 -22.69 -7.80
CA THR A 154 -12.10 -23.92 -7.85
C THR A 154 -11.42 -24.23 -6.53
N GLU A 155 -11.39 -23.30 -5.57
CA GLU A 155 -10.62 -23.42 -4.32
C GLU A 155 -9.17 -23.80 -4.57
N GLN A 156 -8.58 -23.13 -5.57
CA GLN A 156 -7.20 -23.31 -6.00
C GLN A 156 -6.61 -21.97 -6.42
N ARG A 157 -5.35 -21.97 -6.86
CA ARG A 157 -4.78 -20.79 -7.53
C ARG A 157 -5.65 -20.38 -8.73
N ILE A 158 -5.73 -19.09 -9.01
CA ILE A 158 -6.30 -18.60 -10.27
C ILE A 158 -5.48 -19.15 -11.44
N ASP A 159 -6.15 -19.84 -12.38
CA ASP A 159 -5.49 -20.41 -13.55
C ASP A 159 -5.33 -19.39 -14.67
N LYS A 160 -4.15 -18.76 -14.72
CA LYS A 160 -3.77 -17.77 -15.71
C LYS A 160 -2.27 -17.80 -15.99
N PRO A 161 -1.80 -17.23 -17.12
CA PRO A 161 -0.38 -17.01 -17.34
C PRO A 161 0.26 -16.30 -16.13
N ALA A 162 1.45 -16.76 -15.72
CA ALA A 162 2.15 -16.30 -14.51
C ALA A 162 1.41 -16.54 -13.17
N GLY A 163 0.25 -17.19 -13.14
CA GLY A 163 -0.53 -17.48 -11.91
C GLY A 163 0.18 -18.39 -10.89
N THR A 164 1.32 -18.98 -11.27
CA THR A 164 2.23 -19.71 -10.36
C THR A 164 3.45 -18.93 -9.93
N THR A 165 3.55 -17.65 -10.28
CA THR A 165 4.70 -16.81 -9.95
C THR A 165 4.45 -16.04 -8.67
N HIS A 166 5.31 -16.22 -7.68
CA HIS A 166 5.41 -15.39 -6.51
C HIS A 166 6.21 -14.12 -6.84
N GLU A 167 5.60 -12.97 -6.61
CA GLU A 167 6.25 -11.67 -6.47
C GLU A 167 5.43 -10.85 -5.47
N PHE A 168 6.07 -10.20 -4.49
CA PHE A 168 5.36 -9.24 -3.63
C PHE A 168 4.87 -8.05 -4.47
N TYR A 169 3.58 -7.76 -4.35
CA TYR A 169 2.96 -6.53 -4.87
C TYR A 169 3.48 -5.30 -4.09
N ARG A 170 3.48 -5.41 -2.74
CA ARG A 170 3.87 -4.37 -1.78
C ARG A 170 4.31 -5.01 -0.44
N PRO A 171 5.00 -4.31 0.48
CA PRO A 171 5.36 -4.88 1.78
C PRO A 171 4.09 -5.27 2.58
N TRP A 172 4.15 -6.39 3.30
CA TRP A 172 3.05 -6.82 4.15
C TRP A 172 3.15 -6.20 5.55
N VAL A 173 2.36 -5.16 5.82
CA VAL A 173 2.42 -4.41 7.10
C VAL A 173 1.60 -5.04 8.22
N LEU A 174 0.83 -6.09 7.90
CA LEU A 174 -0.04 -6.78 8.85
C LEU A 174 0.59 -8.02 9.47
N TRP A 175 1.92 -8.19 9.37
CA TRP A 175 2.61 -9.36 9.92
C TRP A 175 2.29 -9.60 11.39
N ASP A 176 2.30 -8.58 12.25
CA ASP A 176 2.00 -8.75 13.67
C ASP A 176 0.64 -9.40 13.92
N ARG A 177 -0.39 -8.97 13.17
CA ARG A 177 -1.72 -9.54 13.25
C ARG A 177 -1.79 -10.93 12.61
N SER A 178 -1.18 -11.12 11.44
CA SER A 178 -1.11 -12.42 10.78
C SER A 178 -0.45 -13.49 11.67
N TRP A 179 0.61 -13.15 12.42
CA TRP A 179 1.26 -14.06 13.37
C TRP A 179 0.37 -14.41 14.58
N GLN A 180 -0.53 -13.51 15.01
CA GLN A 180 -1.52 -13.83 16.04
C GLN A 180 -2.59 -14.80 15.52
N LEU A 181 -3.00 -14.64 14.26
CA LEU A 181 -4.07 -15.43 13.64
C LEU A 181 -3.63 -16.80 13.12
N ALA A 182 -2.42 -16.87 12.54
CA ALA A 182 -1.92 -18.06 11.86
C ALA A 182 -0.37 -18.17 11.96
N PRO A 183 0.18 -18.38 13.18
CA PRO A 183 1.62 -18.36 13.42
C PRO A 183 2.39 -19.41 12.61
N GLU A 184 1.88 -20.63 12.52
CA GLU A 184 2.53 -21.72 11.76
C GLU A 184 2.58 -21.42 10.27
N ALA A 185 1.49 -20.90 9.70
CA ALA A 185 1.45 -20.49 8.30
C ALA A 185 2.43 -19.34 8.01
N CYS A 186 2.51 -18.34 8.90
CA CYS A 186 3.47 -17.25 8.80
C CYS A 186 4.91 -17.76 8.86
N ARG A 187 5.22 -18.69 9.78
CA ARG A 187 6.54 -19.32 9.87
C ARG A 187 6.89 -20.07 8.59
N ARG A 188 5.95 -20.89 8.08
CA ARG A 188 6.11 -21.63 6.82
C ARG A 188 6.35 -20.69 5.64
N PHE A 189 5.65 -19.57 5.56
CA PHE A 189 5.85 -18.58 4.51
C PHE A 189 7.23 -17.92 4.61
N ALA A 190 7.66 -17.50 5.81
CA ALA A 190 8.96 -16.90 6.01
C ALA A 190 10.11 -17.86 5.66
N LEU A 191 10.00 -19.13 6.03
CA LEU A 191 10.94 -20.18 5.61
C LEU A 191 10.87 -20.41 4.10
N GLY A 192 9.65 -20.46 3.54
CA GLY A 192 9.44 -20.65 2.12
C GLY A 192 10.05 -19.56 1.26
N LEU A 193 10.00 -18.30 1.72
CA LEU A 193 10.72 -17.20 1.08
C LEU A 193 12.23 -17.45 1.06
N TRP A 194 12.80 -17.90 2.17
CA TRP A 194 14.23 -18.18 2.21
C TRP A 194 14.58 -19.31 1.22
N GLU A 195 13.89 -20.46 1.32
CA GLU A 195 14.23 -21.67 0.57
C GLU A 195 13.81 -21.67 -0.91
N HIS A 196 12.83 -20.83 -1.29
CA HIS A 196 12.24 -20.87 -2.63
C HIS A 196 12.19 -19.53 -3.36
N GLN A 197 12.56 -18.41 -2.72
CA GLN A 197 12.74 -17.12 -3.42
C GLN A 197 14.22 -16.79 -3.68
N ILE A 198 15.12 -17.20 -2.77
CA ILE A 198 16.54 -16.87 -2.86
C ILE A 198 17.25 -17.92 -3.70
N GLY A 199 17.73 -17.52 -4.87
CA GLY A 199 18.37 -18.41 -5.84
C GLY A 199 19.73 -18.92 -5.38
N ASP A 200 20.47 -18.12 -4.61
CA ASP A 200 21.74 -18.50 -4.01
C ASP A 200 21.85 -17.97 -2.58
N HIS A 201 21.79 -18.89 -1.62
CA HIS A 201 21.85 -18.61 -0.20
C HIS A 201 23.21 -18.08 0.28
N GLN A 202 24.30 -18.33 -0.46
CA GLN A 202 25.64 -17.86 -0.11
C GLN A 202 25.84 -16.41 -0.56
N THR A 203 25.41 -16.09 -1.78
CA THR A 203 25.56 -14.75 -2.36
C THR A 203 24.36 -13.84 -2.08
N GLY A 204 23.26 -14.37 -1.56
CA GLY A 204 22.03 -13.62 -1.37
C GLY A 204 21.42 -13.16 -2.69
N ASP A 205 21.79 -13.80 -3.80
CA ASP A 205 21.26 -13.48 -5.11
C ASP A 205 19.86 -14.08 -5.29
N TYR A 206 18.95 -13.27 -5.81
CA TYR A 206 17.56 -13.66 -6.02
C TYR A 206 17.00 -13.04 -7.29
N SER A 207 15.83 -13.53 -7.67
CA SER A 207 14.90 -12.87 -8.57
C SER A 207 13.69 -12.45 -7.76
N ARG A 208 13.07 -11.31 -8.07
CA ARG A 208 11.73 -10.96 -7.56
C ARG A 208 10.64 -11.98 -7.91
N HIS A 209 10.89 -12.84 -8.91
CA HIS A 209 10.01 -13.96 -9.27
C HIS A 209 10.53 -15.29 -8.70
N ALA A 210 9.61 -16.11 -8.20
CA ALA A 210 9.84 -17.54 -7.94
C ALA A 210 8.57 -18.37 -8.20
N PRO A 211 8.66 -19.67 -8.53
CA PRO A 211 7.48 -20.51 -8.61
C PRO A 211 6.89 -20.78 -7.21
N ILE A 212 5.56 -20.71 -7.09
CA ILE A 212 4.83 -21.00 -5.84
C ILE A 212 4.62 -22.52 -5.66
N ASP A 213 4.40 -23.26 -6.74
CA ASP A 213 4.05 -24.69 -6.70
C ASP A 213 5.24 -25.64 -6.59
N LYS A 214 6.47 -25.14 -6.74
CA LYS A 214 7.70 -25.96 -6.69
C LYS A 214 8.92 -25.11 -6.40
N HIS A 215 10.00 -25.75 -5.92
CA HIS A 215 11.30 -25.09 -5.85
C HIS A 215 11.85 -24.79 -7.25
N GLY A 216 12.30 -23.56 -7.47
CA GLY A 216 12.98 -23.12 -8.68
C GLY A 216 13.24 -21.61 -8.74
N PRO A 217 13.80 -20.98 -7.69
CA PRO A 217 14.11 -19.55 -7.68
C PRO A 217 15.13 -19.17 -8.77
N GLY A 218 15.00 -17.94 -9.28
CA GLY A 218 16.04 -17.30 -10.09
C GLY A 218 17.03 -16.49 -9.25
N SER A 219 18.10 -16.00 -9.88
CA SER A 219 19.17 -15.20 -9.25
C SER A 219 19.51 -13.92 -10.02
N ASP A 220 18.72 -13.59 -11.04
CA ASP A 220 19.07 -12.61 -12.08
C ASP A 220 18.32 -11.28 -11.97
N ALA A 221 17.36 -11.16 -11.04
CA ALA A 221 16.55 -9.95 -10.89
C ALA A 221 16.38 -9.51 -9.43
N PRO A 222 17.48 -9.11 -8.75
CA PRO A 222 17.48 -8.73 -7.35
C PRO A 222 16.98 -7.29 -7.16
N TYR A 223 15.69 -7.08 -7.37
CA TYR A 223 15.09 -5.74 -7.22
C TYR A 223 15.25 -5.30 -5.76
N ALA A 224 15.87 -4.14 -5.55
CA ALA A 224 16.21 -3.62 -4.22
C ALA A 224 15.00 -3.54 -3.29
N ARG A 225 13.87 -2.95 -3.73
CA ARG A 225 12.62 -2.90 -2.94
C ARG A 225 12.17 -4.27 -2.43
N HIS A 226 12.18 -5.30 -3.29
CA HIS A 226 11.76 -6.65 -2.92
C HIS A 226 12.69 -7.29 -1.90
N GLY A 227 13.99 -7.05 -2.00
CA GLY A 227 14.97 -7.46 -0.97
C GLY A 227 14.63 -6.87 0.39
N GLY A 228 14.18 -5.61 0.43
CA GLY A 228 13.65 -4.98 1.63
C GLY A 228 12.43 -5.72 2.20
N PHE A 229 11.46 -6.10 1.35
CA PHE A 229 10.24 -6.80 1.79
C PHE A 229 10.54 -8.18 2.37
N TYR A 230 11.49 -8.91 1.79
CA TYR A 230 11.96 -10.19 2.34
C TYR A 230 12.62 -10.00 3.70
N ILE A 231 13.51 -9.01 3.82
CA ILE A 231 14.20 -8.67 5.08
C ILE A 231 13.19 -8.29 6.18
N GLU A 232 12.16 -7.48 5.89
CA GLU A 232 11.09 -7.16 6.85
C GLU A 232 10.35 -8.42 7.33
N THR A 233 10.04 -9.32 6.39
CA THR A 233 9.34 -10.57 6.68
C THR A 233 10.16 -11.46 7.61
N TRP A 234 11.45 -11.64 7.31
CA TRP A 234 12.35 -12.44 8.15
C TRP A 234 12.67 -11.79 9.48
N ALA A 235 12.79 -10.47 9.55
CA ALA A 235 13.03 -9.77 10.81
C ALA A 235 11.86 -9.96 11.76
N THR A 236 10.63 -9.87 11.23
CA THR A 236 9.42 -10.16 12.01
C THR A 236 9.37 -11.64 12.42
N ALA A 237 9.66 -12.56 11.51
CA ALA A 237 9.70 -13.98 11.81
C ALA A 237 10.74 -14.32 12.90
N TYR A 238 11.92 -13.69 12.88
CA TYR A 238 12.92 -13.80 13.94
C TYR A 238 12.39 -13.25 15.26
N ALA A 239 11.80 -12.06 15.28
CA ALA A 239 11.26 -11.47 16.51
C ALA A 239 10.18 -12.35 17.17
N LYS A 240 9.38 -13.06 16.36
CA LYS A 240 8.32 -13.97 16.86
C LYS A 240 8.83 -15.34 17.30
N THR A 241 9.95 -15.84 16.73
CA THR A 241 10.35 -17.25 16.90
C THR A 241 11.74 -17.45 17.51
N GLY A 242 12.61 -16.45 17.44
CA GLY A 242 14.03 -16.56 17.78
C GLY A 242 14.85 -17.42 16.81
N ASP A 243 14.27 -17.88 15.69
CA ASP A 243 14.93 -18.81 14.77
C ASP A 243 16.04 -18.11 13.97
N LYS A 244 17.28 -18.57 14.18
CA LYS A 244 18.48 -17.95 13.60
C LYS A 244 18.59 -18.12 12.08
N VAL A 245 17.81 -19.00 11.46
CA VAL A 245 17.75 -19.12 10.00
C VAL A 245 17.36 -17.78 9.36
N PHE A 246 16.48 -17.02 10.00
CA PHE A 246 16.02 -15.73 9.50
C PHE A 246 17.11 -14.65 9.61
N LEU A 247 17.96 -14.70 10.64
CA LEU A 247 19.13 -13.81 10.71
C LEU A 247 20.12 -14.10 9.58
N ARG A 248 20.31 -15.38 9.24
CA ARG A 248 21.15 -15.79 8.11
C ARG A 248 20.57 -15.29 6.78
N ALA A 249 19.26 -15.43 6.59
CA ALA A 249 18.57 -14.95 5.39
C ALA A 249 18.72 -13.43 5.21
N ILE A 250 18.45 -12.66 6.28
CA ILE A 250 18.62 -11.19 6.28
C ILE A 250 20.06 -10.81 5.97
N GLY A 251 21.03 -11.44 6.66
CA GLY A 251 22.45 -11.17 6.48
C GLY A 251 22.91 -11.43 5.04
N SER A 252 22.49 -12.55 4.45
CA SER A 252 22.84 -12.94 3.09
C SER A 252 22.30 -11.95 2.05
N VAL A 253 21.02 -11.57 2.15
CA VAL A 253 20.39 -10.66 1.18
C VAL A 253 20.95 -9.24 1.30
N VAL A 254 21.13 -8.70 2.51
CA VAL A 254 21.72 -7.35 2.65
C VAL A 254 23.18 -7.33 2.15
N ASP A 255 23.93 -8.41 2.37
CA ASP A 255 25.28 -8.56 1.79
C ASP A 255 25.27 -8.62 0.27
N GLY A 256 24.33 -9.37 -0.32
CA GLY A 256 24.17 -9.44 -1.77
C GLY A 256 23.87 -8.07 -2.38
N LEU A 257 22.93 -7.33 -1.80
CA LEU A 257 22.57 -5.98 -2.22
C LEU A 257 23.74 -5.00 -2.11
N GLU A 258 24.47 -5.01 -1.00
CA GLU A 258 25.60 -4.09 -0.80
C GLU A 258 26.82 -4.47 -1.65
N ARG A 259 27.09 -5.77 -1.87
CA ARG A 259 28.08 -6.21 -2.87
C ARG A 259 27.71 -5.72 -4.26
N ALA A 260 26.46 -5.90 -4.68
CA ALA A 260 25.99 -5.40 -5.97
C ALA A 260 26.16 -3.89 -6.06
N ARG A 261 25.83 -3.15 -5.00
CA ARG A 261 26.03 -1.69 -4.91
C ARG A 261 27.49 -1.31 -5.14
N LEU A 262 28.42 -1.97 -4.47
CA LEU A 262 29.85 -1.71 -4.61
C LEU A 262 30.37 -2.05 -6.02
N HIS A 263 29.93 -3.16 -6.60
CA HIS A 263 30.29 -3.56 -7.97
C HIS A 263 29.74 -2.61 -9.04
N GLU A 264 28.57 -2.00 -8.80
CA GLU A 264 27.90 -1.08 -9.70
C GLU A 264 28.24 0.40 -9.39
N GLY A 265 29.43 0.67 -8.83
CA GLY A 265 29.93 2.03 -8.62
C GLY A 265 29.12 2.86 -7.62
N GLY A 266 28.48 2.22 -6.64
CA GLY A 266 27.61 2.85 -5.65
C GLY A 266 26.12 2.79 -5.98
N MET A 267 25.73 2.21 -7.13
CA MET A 267 24.34 2.14 -7.57
C MET A 267 23.68 0.79 -7.27
N LEU A 268 22.38 0.81 -6.99
CA LEU A 268 21.56 -0.39 -6.86
C LEU A 268 20.98 -0.83 -8.20
N LEU A 269 20.76 -2.13 -8.35
CA LEU A 269 20.01 -2.69 -9.48
C LEU A 269 18.52 -2.42 -9.30
N SER A 270 17.90 -1.73 -10.27
CA SER A 270 16.46 -1.48 -10.27
C SER A 270 15.68 -2.48 -11.13
N ARG A 271 16.38 -3.34 -11.90
CA ARG A 271 15.77 -4.45 -12.64
C ARG A 271 16.66 -5.72 -12.65
N ASN A 272 16.67 -6.45 -13.77
CA ASN A 272 17.54 -7.62 -13.93
C ASN A 272 19.03 -7.23 -14.08
N LYS A 273 19.95 -8.12 -13.72
CA LYS A 273 21.40 -7.88 -13.73
C LYS A 273 21.97 -7.54 -15.11
N LYS A 274 21.40 -8.10 -16.18
CA LYS A 274 21.93 -7.99 -17.55
C LYS A 274 21.57 -6.68 -18.22
N THR A 275 20.28 -6.32 -18.21
CA THR A 275 19.71 -5.20 -18.97
C THR A 275 19.03 -4.16 -18.08
N GLY A 276 19.06 -4.36 -16.76
CA GLY A 276 18.38 -3.49 -15.83
C GLY A 276 19.01 -2.12 -15.66
N ALA A 277 18.18 -1.14 -15.32
CA ALA A 277 18.67 0.16 -14.94
C ALA A 277 19.39 0.09 -13.58
N ARG A 278 20.29 1.05 -13.37
CA ARG A 278 20.99 1.27 -12.11
C ARG A 278 20.46 2.57 -11.51
N THR A 279 20.18 2.56 -10.22
CA THR A 279 19.67 3.73 -9.48
C THR A 279 20.61 4.05 -8.32
N PRO A 280 20.91 5.33 -8.03
CA PRO A 280 21.76 5.68 -6.90
C PRO A 280 21.15 5.28 -5.55
N TYR A 281 19.81 5.18 -5.47
CA TYR A 281 19.10 4.88 -4.25
C TYR A 281 17.78 4.11 -4.50
N ASP A 282 17.32 3.40 -3.49
CA ASP A 282 15.96 2.85 -3.38
C ASP A 282 15.45 3.15 -1.96
N VAL A 283 14.52 4.11 -1.84
CA VAL A 283 14.01 4.57 -0.54
C VAL A 283 13.09 3.53 0.10
N SER A 284 12.40 2.71 -0.70
CA SER A 284 11.56 1.63 -0.18
C SER A 284 12.43 0.59 0.54
N LEU A 285 13.56 0.20 -0.05
CA LEU A 285 14.57 -0.63 0.62
C LEU A 285 15.02 0.01 1.94
N ALA A 286 15.40 1.29 1.96
CA ALA A 286 15.88 1.92 3.19
C ALA A 286 14.83 1.96 4.32
N VAL A 287 13.55 2.18 3.98
CA VAL A 287 12.44 2.07 4.95
C VAL A 287 12.38 0.67 5.54
N SER A 288 12.47 -0.35 4.69
CA SER A 288 12.46 -1.77 5.09
C SER A 288 13.62 -2.15 6.01
N LEU A 289 14.83 -1.75 5.65
CA LEU A 289 16.03 -2.03 6.44
C LEU A 289 15.96 -1.41 7.84
N ALA A 290 15.39 -0.20 7.96
CA ALA A 290 15.24 0.45 9.25
C ALA A 290 14.20 -0.24 10.14
N LEU A 291 13.05 -0.66 9.58
CA LEU A 291 12.04 -1.44 10.32
C LEU A 291 12.60 -2.79 10.79
N ALA A 292 13.37 -3.46 9.93
CA ALA A 292 14.02 -4.71 10.29
C ALA A 292 15.10 -4.55 11.37
N ALA A 293 15.84 -3.42 11.35
CA ALA A 293 16.88 -3.13 12.33
C ALA A 293 16.36 -2.96 13.78
N GLU A 294 15.07 -2.72 13.97
CA GLU A 294 14.43 -2.66 15.29
C GLU A 294 14.17 -4.05 15.89
N GLN A 295 14.22 -5.10 15.07
CA GLN A 295 13.76 -6.44 15.43
C GLN A 295 14.88 -7.49 15.48
N VAL A 296 16.12 -7.12 15.16
CA VAL A 296 17.27 -8.05 15.07
C VAL A 296 18.41 -7.67 16.02
N PRO A 297 19.37 -8.58 16.30
CA PRO A 297 20.49 -8.29 17.18
C PRO A 297 21.35 -7.12 16.71
N ALA A 298 22.04 -6.47 17.65
CA ALA A 298 22.73 -5.19 17.46
C ALA A 298 23.71 -5.17 16.28
N GLU A 299 24.48 -6.23 16.06
CA GLU A 299 25.45 -6.33 14.96
C GLU A 299 24.75 -6.28 13.59
N LEU A 300 23.73 -7.12 13.39
CA LEU A 300 22.97 -7.12 12.15
C LEU A 300 22.16 -5.83 11.99
N ALA A 301 21.59 -5.29 13.08
CA ALA A 301 20.90 -4.01 13.07
C ALA A 301 21.81 -2.86 12.62
N ALA A 302 23.07 -2.82 13.08
CA ALA A 302 24.05 -1.81 12.66
C ALA A 302 24.33 -1.89 11.15
N LYS A 303 24.43 -3.11 10.61
CA LYS A 303 24.61 -3.34 9.16
C LYS A 303 23.43 -2.85 8.34
N LEU A 304 22.20 -3.19 8.76
CA LEU A 304 20.97 -2.72 8.10
C LEU A 304 20.86 -1.19 8.12
N ARG A 305 21.18 -0.56 9.25
CA ARG A 305 21.21 0.90 9.38
C ARG A 305 22.28 1.54 8.48
N ALA A 306 23.46 0.94 8.35
CA ALA A 306 24.51 1.43 7.47
C ALA A 306 24.09 1.40 6.00
N ALA A 307 23.49 0.29 5.55
CA ALA A 307 22.96 0.16 4.19
C ALA A 307 21.81 1.16 3.92
N ALA A 308 20.93 1.38 4.89
CA ALA A 308 19.90 2.41 4.79
C ALA A 308 20.50 3.83 4.72
N ALA A 309 21.52 4.13 5.53
CA ALA A 309 22.22 5.41 5.52
C ALA A 309 22.95 5.69 4.20
N ALA A 310 23.46 4.67 3.51
CA ALA A 310 24.02 4.81 2.17
C ALA A 310 22.96 5.30 1.16
N THR A 311 21.73 4.79 1.24
CA THR A 311 20.59 5.29 0.47
C THR A 311 20.25 6.74 0.84
N ASP A 312 20.24 7.08 2.14
CA ASP A 312 19.94 8.45 2.60
C ASP A 312 20.95 9.46 2.03
N LYS A 313 22.25 9.11 2.05
CA LYS A 313 23.32 9.92 1.47
C LYS A 313 23.14 10.09 -0.03
N ALA A 314 22.94 8.99 -0.76
CA ALA A 314 22.75 9.04 -2.21
C ALA A 314 21.50 9.84 -2.62
N PHE A 315 20.43 9.78 -1.82
CA PHE A 315 19.25 10.61 -2.02
C PHE A 315 19.56 12.09 -1.79
N ALA A 316 20.24 12.44 -0.69
CA ALA A 316 20.63 13.81 -0.40
C ALA A 316 21.53 14.41 -1.48
N ASP A 317 22.50 13.63 -1.98
CA ASP A 317 23.40 14.05 -3.06
C ASP A 317 22.63 14.32 -4.37
N ALA A 318 21.58 13.52 -4.66
CA ALA A 318 20.75 13.71 -5.85
C ALA A 318 19.79 14.93 -5.75
N HIS A 319 19.31 15.24 -4.54
CA HIS A 319 18.26 16.27 -4.28
C HIS A 319 18.78 17.56 -3.61
N GLY A 320 20.09 17.71 -3.40
CA GLY A 320 20.69 18.93 -2.81
C GLY A 320 20.66 20.16 -3.72
N GLU A 321 20.93 21.35 -3.16
CA GLU A 321 20.81 22.66 -3.86
C GLU A 321 21.61 22.77 -5.17
N GLN A 322 22.67 21.98 -5.35
CA GLN A 322 23.48 21.95 -6.57
C GLN A 322 22.84 21.22 -7.76
N SER A 323 21.76 20.46 -7.57
CA SER A 323 21.10 19.72 -8.66
C SER A 323 19.97 20.48 -9.36
N ALA A 324 19.81 21.79 -9.08
CA ALA A 324 18.78 22.68 -9.62
C ALA A 324 18.75 22.82 -11.17
N GLY A 325 19.63 22.14 -11.90
CA GLY A 325 19.71 22.14 -13.37
C GLY A 325 19.34 20.82 -14.07
N ALA A 326 19.08 19.73 -13.34
CA ALA A 326 18.76 18.44 -13.97
C ALA A 326 17.29 18.05 -13.72
N SER A 327 16.52 17.90 -14.80
CA SER A 327 15.21 17.25 -14.76
C SER A 327 15.39 15.79 -14.35
N GLN A 328 15.15 15.48 -13.07
CA GLN A 328 15.36 14.14 -12.53
C GLN A 328 14.03 13.37 -12.46
N THR A 329 13.79 12.56 -13.48
CA THR A 329 12.92 11.37 -13.39
C THR A 329 13.72 10.22 -12.76
N PRO A 330 13.11 9.35 -11.94
CA PRO A 330 13.77 8.14 -11.44
C PRO A 330 14.27 7.28 -12.61
N PRO A 331 15.51 6.77 -12.61
CA PRO A 331 15.97 5.86 -13.66
C PRO A 331 15.36 4.47 -13.42
N GLY A 332 14.23 4.21 -14.08
CA GLY A 332 13.54 2.92 -13.99
C GLY A 332 12.18 2.85 -14.69
N SER A 333 11.50 3.98 -14.90
CA SER A 333 10.29 4.03 -15.74
C SER A 333 10.69 4.28 -17.18
N GLY A 334 10.45 3.29 -18.06
CA GLY A 334 10.55 3.47 -19.50
C GLY A 334 9.45 4.41 -19.98
N SER A 335 9.61 5.71 -19.81
CA SER A 335 8.89 6.75 -20.53
C SER A 335 9.64 8.08 -20.37
N LYS A 336 10.38 8.46 -21.42
CA LYS A 336 10.86 9.84 -21.61
C LYS A 336 9.67 10.75 -21.95
N LYS A 337 8.74 10.98 -21.02
CA LYS A 337 7.83 12.11 -21.11
C LYS A 337 8.26 13.13 -20.08
N ALA A 338 8.62 14.32 -20.57
CA ALA A 338 8.79 15.51 -19.74
C ALA A 338 7.60 15.66 -18.80
N ALA A 339 7.80 16.34 -17.67
CA ALA A 339 6.77 16.65 -16.68
C ALA A 339 5.66 17.55 -17.29
N ASN A 340 4.83 16.96 -18.15
CA ASN A 340 3.52 17.48 -18.48
C ASN A 340 2.63 17.21 -17.27
N SER A 341 1.70 18.12 -16.97
CA SER A 341 0.67 17.96 -15.95
C SER A 341 -0.10 16.63 -16.06
N ALA A 342 -0.24 16.06 -17.26
CA ALA A 342 -0.78 14.71 -17.47
C ALA A 342 0.06 13.58 -16.83
N ALA A 343 1.37 13.74 -16.68
CA ALA A 343 2.27 12.76 -16.06
C ALA A 343 2.12 12.71 -14.52
N LEU A 344 1.51 13.72 -13.91
CA LEU A 344 1.23 13.73 -12.46
C LEU A 344 0.09 12.78 -12.08
N TRP A 345 -0.80 12.44 -13.02
CA TRP A 345 -2.07 11.77 -12.72
C TRP A 345 -2.18 10.36 -13.33
N SER A 346 -1.16 9.88 -14.04
CA SER A 346 -1.18 8.57 -14.68
C SER A 346 -0.52 7.49 -13.81
N ASN A 347 -1.23 6.39 -13.57
CA ASN A 347 -0.74 5.18 -12.89
C ASN A 347 -0.45 4.02 -13.84
N ALA A 348 -0.47 4.24 -15.17
CA ALA A 348 -0.27 3.14 -16.10
C ALA A 348 1.00 2.35 -15.76
N TYR A 349 0.93 1.02 -15.81
CA TYR A 349 1.95 0.10 -15.34
C TYR A 349 3.38 0.56 -15.64
N GLY A 350 4.22 0.62 -14.59
CA GLY A 350 5.60 1.10 -14.68
C GLY A 350 5.75 2.62 -14.56
N GLY A 351 4.64 3.36 -14.42
CA GLY A 351 4.61 4.72 -13.89
C GLY A 351 4.23 4.70 -12.40
N SER A 352 4.91 5.52 -11.61
CA SER A 352 4.46 5.84 -10.24
C SER A 352 4.23 7.35 -10.20
N PRO A 353 3.01 7.82 -9.90
CA PRO A 353 2.79 9.24 -9.68
C PRO A 353 3.80 9.76 -8.68
N PRO A 354 4.34 10.97 -8.88
CA PRO A 354 5.26 11.59 -7.94
C PRO A 354 4.76 11.57 -6.49
N ALA A 355 3.44 11.63 -6.27
CA ALA A 355 2.86 11.57 -4.93
C ALA A 355 3.18 10.27 -4.17
N GLY A 356 3.19 9.11 -4.84
CA GLY A 356 3.54 7.84 -4.20
C GLY A 356 4.97 7.84 -3.69
N ALA A 357 5.92 8.23 -4.54
CA ALA A 357 7.32 8.38 -4.16
C ALA A 357 7.51 9.39 -3.00
N ALA A 358 6.82 10.53 -3.05
CA ALA A 358 6.87 11.53 -1.98
C ALA A 358 6.34 11.00 -0.65
N ASN A 359 5.27 10.20 -0.65
CA ASN A 359 4.80 9.55 0.58
C ASN A 359 5.85 8.57 1.14
N VAL A 360 6.58 7.83 0.30
CA VAL A 360 7.70 6.98 0.74
C VAL A 360 8.86 7.80 1.31
N TRP A 361 9.19 8.94 0.71
CA TRP A 361 10.20 9.86 1.25
C TRP A 361 9.79 10.37 2.64
N LEU A 362 8.51 10.66 2.86
CA LEU A 362 8.00 11.06 4.16
C LEU A 362 7.96 9.92 5.19
N LEU A 363 7.78 8.67 4.76
CA LEU A 363 8.02 7.51 5.64
C LEU A 363 9.47 7.49 6.10
N ARG A 364 10.42 7.62 5.17
CA ARG A 364 11.84 7.62 5.51
C ARG A 364 12.24 8.81 6.38
N TYR A 365 11.74 10.01 6.09
CA TYR A 365 11.97 11.22 6.88
C TYR A 365 11.55 11.07 8.35
N ARG A 366 10.47 10.32 8.62
CA ARG A 366 10.03 10.02 10.00
C ARG A 366 10.97 9.09 10.74
N GLN A 367 11.67 8.19 10.04
CA GLN A 367 12.69 7.31 10.63
C GLN A 367 14.01 8.06 10.83
N VAL A 368 14.41 8.89 9.87
CA VAL A 368 15.63 9.70 9.93
C VAL A 368 15.36 11.08 9.33
N PRO A 369 15.49 12.19 10.08
CA PRO A 369 15.07 13.52 9.65
C PRO A 369 16.07 14.20 8.69
N VAL A 370 16.39 13.55 7.57
CA VAL A 370 17.24 14.11 6.51
C VAL A 370 16.47 15.20 5.76
N ALA A 371 16.99 16.43 5.75
CA ALA A 371 16.32 17.60 5.18
C ALA A 371 15.91 17.44 3.70
N ALA A 372 16.71 16.72 2.91
CA ALA A 372 16.44 16.48 1.49
C ALA A 372 15.10 15.75 1.26
N TYR A 373 14.74 14.75 2.09
CA TYR A 373 13.45 14.06 1.96
C TYR A 373 12.28 15.01 2.18
N ARG A 374 12.36 15.84 3.24
CA ARG A 374 11.34 16.84 3.54
C ARG A 374 11.19 17.84 2.39
N ALA A 375 12.32 18.37 1.89
CA ALA A 375 12.32 19.36 0.81
C ALA A 375 11.75 18.79 -0.49
N ALA A 376 12.18 17.58 -0.90
CA ALA A 376 11.69 16.92 -2.11
C ALA A 376 10.19 16.62 -2.01
N ALA A 377 9.71 16.09 -0.88
CA ALA A 377 8.30 15.78 -0.69
C ALA A 377 7.41 17.03 -0.68
N LEU A 378 7.83 18.12 -0.03
CA LEU A 378 7.09 19.38 -0.04
C LEU A 378 7.08 20.02 -1.43
N LYS A 379 8.20 19.98 -2.17
CA LYS A 379 8.24 20.41 -3.57
C LYS A 379 7.25 19.64 -4.44
N THR A 380 7.15 18.32 -4.25
CA THR A 380 6.13 17.50 -4.94
C THR A 380 4.73 17.89 -4.48
N ALA A 381 4.50 18.14 -3.20
CA ALA A 381 3.19 18.56 -2.70
C ALA A 381 2.75 19.91 -3.30
N ASP A 382 3.67 20.88 -3.37
CA ASP A 382 3.43 22.19 -4.00
C ASP A 382 3.06 22.06 -5.48
N ALA A 383 3.71 21.12 -6.19
CA ALA A 383 3.42 20.84 -7.58
C ALA A 383 1.99 20.30 -7.79
N TYR A 384 1.38 19.63 -6.80
CA TYR A 384 -0.02 19.18 -6.86
C TYR A 384 -1.02 20.19 -6.34
N ARG A 385 -0.65 20.99 -5.33
CA ARG A 385 -1.57 21.78 -4.49
C ARG A 385 -2.58 22.61 -5.28
N SER A 386 -2.15 23.20 -6.40
CA SER A 386 -2.99 24.04 -7.27
C SER A 386 -3.38 23.38 -8.60
N GLN A 387 -3.04 22.10 -8.82
CA GLN A 387 -3.35 21.40 -10.06
C GLN A 387 -4.81 20.96 -10.12
N GLU A 388 -5.32 20.85 -11.34
CA GLU A 388 -6.54 20.12 -11.65
C GLU A 388 -6.23 18.66 -11.97
N ILE A 389 -7.21 17.78 -11.80
CA ILE A 389 -7.09 16.38 -12.17
C ILE A 389 -7.19 16.26 -13.69
N HIS A 390 -6.17 15.68 -14.32
CA HIS A 390 -6.16 15.50 -15.77
C HIS A 390 -6.73 14.13 -16.15
N LEU A 391 -7.84 14.12 -16.87
CA LEU A 391 -8.59 12.90 -17.22
C LEU A 391 -8.30 12.37 -18.64
N SER A 392 -7.23 12.85 -19.28
CA SER A 392 -6.82 12.43 -20.63
C SER A 392 -6.31 10.99 -20.69
N GLU A 393 -5.91 10.44 -19.56
CA GLU A 393 -5.48 9.05 -19.37
C GLU A 393 -6.23 8.45 -18.18
N PRO A 394 -6.38 7.12 -18.08
CA PRO A 394 -6.96 6.44 -16.92
C PRO A 394 -6.36 6.95 -15.60
N VAL A 395 -7.23 7.50 -14.73
CA VAL A 395 -6.89 7.85 -13.35
C VAL A 395 -7.51 6.80 -12.44
N TRP A 396 -6.70 6.18 -11.60
CA TRP A 396 -7.16 5.18 -10.64
C TRP A 396 -7.50 5.83 -9.31
N PRO A 397 -8.39 5.24 -8.50
CA PRO A 397 -8.67 5.69 -7.14
C PRO A 397 -7.39 5.86 -6.30
N GLY A 398 -6.45 4.90 -6.40
CA GLY A 398 -5.17 4.95 -5.69
C GLY A 398 -4.32 6.17 -6.00
N THR A 399 -4.37 6.70 -7.23
CA THR A 399 -3.68 7.93 -7.61
C THR A 399 -4.11 9.08 -6.72
N LEU A 400 -5.43 9.30 -6.63
CA LEU A 400 -5.98 10.38 -5.81
C LEU A 400 -5.77 10.11 -4.33
N GLY A 401 -5.92 8.87 -3.88
CA GLY A 401 -5.60 8.48 -2.49
C GLY A 401 -4.17 8.87 -2.10
N GLY A 402 -3.19 8.57 -2.95
CA GLY A 402 -1.80 8.96 -2.75
C GLY A 402 -1.58 10.48 -2.67
N VAL A 403 -2.26 11.25 -3.53
CA VAL A 403 -2.18 12.73 -3.52
C VAL A 403 -2.82 13.31 -2.25
N ILE A 404 -4.00 12.84 -1.84
CA ILE A 404 -4.67 13.26 -0.61
C ILE A 404 -3.78 12.97 0.60
N LEU A 405 -3.19 11.77 0.69
CA LEU A 405 -2.25 11.42 1.75
C LEU A 405 -1.02 12.33 1.75
N LEU A 406 -0.47 12.67 0.58
CA LEU A 406 0.66 13.59 0.48
C LEU A 406 0.28 14.98 1.02
N MET A 407 -0.89 15.49 0.67
CA MET A 407 -1.38 16.78 1.17
C MET A 407 -1.54 16.77 2.70
N ILE A 408 -2.15 15.72 3.27
CA ILE A 408 -2.28 15.56 4.74
C ILE A 408 -0.91 15.49 5.41
N ASN A 409 0.04 14.75 4.80
CA ASN A 409 1.40 14.64 5.31
C ASN A 409 2.14 15.99 5.24
N ALA A 410 1.99 16.76 4.16
CA ALA A 410 2.56 18.09 4.02
C ALA A 410 2.00 19.05 5.07
N HIS A 411 0.67 19.10 5.24
CA HIS A 411 0.02 19.86 6.31
C HIS A 411 0.57 19.46 7.70
N THR A 412 0.72 18.17 7.97
CA THR A 412 1.24 17.68 9.25
C THR A 412 2.64 18.25 9.56
N LEU A 413 3.49 18.39 8.54
CA LEU A 413 4.88 18.86 8.64
C LEU A 413 5.03 20.38 8.69
N THR A 414 4.13 21.13 8.03
CA THR A 414 4.25 22.60 7.88
C THR A 414 3.25 23.36 8.73
N LYS A 415 2.15 22.71 9.13
CA LYS A 415 0.94 23.35 9.68
C LYS A 415 0.28 24.35 8.73
N ASP A 416 0.63 24.32 7.44
CA ASP A 416 -0.02 25.14 6.42
C ASP A 416 -1.38 24.53 6.05
N GLU A 417 -2.45 25.27 6.31
CA GLU A 417 -3.83 24.87 6.00
C GLU A 417 -4.10 24.76 4.50
N GLN A 418 -3.31 25.40 3.63
CA GLN A 418 -3.49 25.31 2.18
C GLN A 418 -3.33 23.88 1.66
N TYR A 419 -2.47 23.07 2.29
CA TYR A 419 -2.37 21.65 1.93
C TYR A 419 -3.62 20.89 2.36
N LEU A 420 -4.17 21.16 3.54
CA LEU A 420 -5.35 20.44 4.02
C LEU A 420 -6.61 20.82 3.22
N GLN A 421 -6.72 22.09 2.79
CA GLN A 421 -7.74 22.53 1.84
C GLN A 421 -7.59 21.85 0.48
N ALA A 422 -6.36 21.66 -0.01
CA ALA A 422 -6.12 20.89 -1.24
C ALA A 422 -6.50 19.42 -1.07
N ALA A 423 -6.24 18.80 0.09
CA ALA A 423 -6.68 17.44 0.40
C ALA A 423 -8.21 17.31 0.31
N GLU A 424 -8.96 18.25 0.90
CA GLU A 424 -10.43 18.30 0.84
C GLU A 424 -10.93 18.45 -0.59
N ARG A 425 -10.36 19.38 -1.36
CA ARG A 425 -10.69 19.55 -2.77
C ARG A 425 -10.50 18.27 -3.58
N PHE A 426 -9.37 17.58 -3.41
CA PHE A 426 -9.12 16.32 -4.11
C PHE A 426 -10.01 15.18 -3.61
N ALA A 427 -10.34 15.15 -2.32
CA ALA A 427 -11.28 14.19 -1.76
C ALA A 427 -12.69 14.36 -2.35
N GLU A 428 -13.22 15.60 -2.41
CA GLU A 428 -14.50 15.89 -3.05
C GLU A 428 -14.53 15.57 -4.55
N GLN A 429 -13.44 15.88 -5.26
CA GLN A 429 -13.32 15.52 -6.68
C GLN A 429 -13.25 14.00 -6.86
N GLY A 430 -12.50 13.30 -6.02
CA GLY A 430 -12.37 11.85 -6.06
C GLY A 430 -13.67 11.12 -5.74
N THR A 431 -14.44 11.58 -4.75
CA THR A 431 -15.74 10.99 -4.44
C THR A 431 -16.70 11.14 -5.62
N LYS A 432 -16.77 12.32 -6.25
CA LYS A 432 -17.58 12.56 -7.46
C LYS A 432 -17.12 11.74 -8.67
N LEU A 433 -15.81 11.50 -8.81
CA LEU A 433 -15.25 10.78 -9.94
C LEU A 433 -15.50 9.27 -9.86
N PHE A 434 -15.35 8.70 -8.66
CA PHE A 434 -15.31 7.26 -8.47
C PHE A 434 -16.56 6.65 -7.83
N PHE A 435 -17.43 7.45 -7.20
CA PHE A 435 -18.64 6.93 -6.55
C PHE A 435 -19.90 7.43 -7.26
N THR A 436 -20.98 6.69 -7.08
CA THR A 436 -22.32 7.00 -7.58
C THR A 436 -23.33 6.65 -6.49
N GLU A 437 -24.50 7.29 -6.47
CA GLU A 437 -25.56 6.95 -5.49
C GLU A 437 -25.99 5.49 -5.56
N SER A 438 -25.80 4.85 -6.72
CA SER A 438 -26.14 3.45 -6.97
C SER A 438 -25.16 2.42 -6.38
N SER A 439 -23.97 2.83 -5.92
CA SER A 439 -22.98 1.87 -5.43
C SER A 439 -21.98 2.49 -4.44
N PRO A 440 -21.79 1.86 -3.27
CA PRO A 440 -20.77 2.26 -2.29
C PRO A 440 -19.35 1.83 -2.68
N LEU A 441 -19.19 1.05 -3.75
CA LEU A 441 -17.88 0.63 -4.24
C LEU A 441 -17.31 1.68 -5.22
N PRO A 442 -16.03 2.04 -5.13
CA PRO A 442 -15.41 2.92 -6.12
C PRO A 442 -15.31 2.22 -7.48
N LYS A 443 -15.47 3.00 -8.55
CA LYS A 443 -15.08 2.60 -9.90
C LYS A 443 -13.58 2.28 -9.94
N ALA A 444 -13.21 1.28 -10.71
CA ALA A 444 -11.83 0.85 -10.88
C ALA A 444 -10.98 1.91 -11.62
N SER A 445 -11.60 2.74 -12.47
CA SER A 445 -11.04 4.02 -12.87
C SER A 445 -12.14 4.99 -13.27
N HIS A 446 -11.80 6.24 -13.62
CA HIS A 446 -12.80 7.20 -14.10
C HIS A 446 -13.48 6.79 -15.43
N GLN A 447 -12.91 5.79 -16.13
CA GLN A 447 -13.41 5.28 -17.40
C GLN A 447 -14.06 3.88 -17.30
N HIS A 448 -13.97 3.20 -16.16
CA HIS A 448 -14.36 1.79 -16.04
C HIS A 448 -15.26 1.56 -14.82
N ASP A 449 -16.49 1.09 -15.07
CA ASP A 449 -17.58 1.08 -14.09
C ASP A 449 -17.73 -0.25 -13.32
N HIS A 450 -16.65 -1.03 -13.21
CA HIS A 450 -16.56 -2.15 -12.27
C HIS A 450 -15.74 -1.73 -11.05
N TYR A 451 -15.80 -2.50 -9.95
CA TYR A 451 -14.84 -2.40 -8.85
C TYR A 451 -13.65 -3.30 -9.14
N GLU A 452 -12.43 -2.84 -8.84
CA GLU A 452 -11.24 -3.70 -8.91
C GLU A 452 -10.15 -3.27 -7.92
N ALA A 453 -9.81 -4.15 -6.98
CA ALA A 453 -8.92 -3.85 -5.85
C ALA A 453 -7.49 -3.49 -6.29
N VAL A 454 -6.97 -4.07 -7.38
CA VAL A 454 -5.63 -3.75 -7.91
C VAL A 454 -5.45 -2.28 -8.33
N THR A 455 -6.54 -1.52 -8.47
CA THR A 455 -6.52 -0.07 -8.73
C THR A 455 -6.43 0.79 -7.46
N ASN A 456 -6.28 0.12 -6.31
CA ASN A 456 -6.10 0.70 -4.99
C ASN A 456 -7.24 1.63 -4.56
N GLY A 457 -8.49 1.18 -4.79
CA GLY A 457 -9.68 1.78 -4.18
C GLY A 457 -9.52 1.92 -2.66
N ASP A 458 -8.97 0.89 -2.03
CA ASP A 458 -8.67 0.85 -0.60
C ASP A 458 -7.73 1.99 -0.15
N THR A 459 -6.75 2.40 -0.96
CA THR A 459 -5.89 3.57 -0.68
C THR A 459 -6.67 4.89 -0.71
N LEU A 460 -7.63 5.05 -1.63
CA LEU A 460 -8.52 6.23 -1.63
C LEU A 460 -9.35 6.28 -0.35
N LEU A 461 -9.99 5.18 0.04
CA LEU A 461 -10.80 5.12 1.26
C LEU A 461 -9.95 5.34 2.51
N MET A 462 -8.72 4.83 2.56
CA MET A 462 -7.79 5.11 3.66
C MET A 462 -7.47 6.60 3.74
N ALA A 463 -7.26 7.27 2.60
CA ALA A 463 -7.01 8.69 2.55
C ALA A 463 -8.21 9.52 3.03
N LEU A 464 -9.44 9.13 2.65
CA LEU A 464 -10.68 9.76 3.12
C LEU A 464 -10.86 9.59 4.63
N LEU A 465 -10.61 8.38 5.17
CA LEU A 465 -10.66 8.13 6.61
C LEU A 465 -9.62 8.98 7.36
N LYS A 466 -8.40 9.08 6.81
CA LYS A 466 -7.32 9.88 7.38
C LYS A 466 -7.65 11.38 7.37
N LEU A 467 -8.25 11.87 6.29
CA LEU A 467 -8.70 13.26 6.17
C LEU A 467 -9.78 13.58 7.21
N TRP A 468 -10.81 12.72 7.30
CA TRP A 468 -11.86 12.83 8.31
C TRP A 468 -11.28 12.85 9.73
N GLN A 469 -10.40 11.91 10.06
CA GLN A 469 -9.73 11.86 11.36
C GLN A 469 -8.98 13.18 11.63
N THR A 470 -8.22 13.68 10.66
CA THR A 470 -7.42 14.90 10.81
C THR A 470 -8.30 16.13 11.10
N ARG A 471 -9.48 16.23 10.47
CA ARG A 471 -10.40 17.36 10.66
C ARG A 471 -11.30 17.23 11.88
N GLN A 472 -11.86 16.05 12.12
CA GLN A 472 -12.97 15.86 13.06
C GLN A 472 -12.54 15.20 14.38
N ARG A 473 -11.48 14.39 14.36
CA ARG A 473 -10.98 13.62 15.52
C ARG A 473 -9.44 13.64 15.61
N PRO A 474 -8.79 14.82 15.63
CA PRO A 474 -7.34 14.93 15.70
C PRO A 474 -6.75 14.37 17.01
N ASP A 475 -7.60 14.16 18.03
CA ASP A 475 -7.29 13.56 19.32
C ASP A 475 -7.09 12.03 19.24
N VAL A 476 -7.77 11.36 18.30
CA VAL A 476 -7.67 9.91 18.14
C VAL A 476 -6.52 9.58 17.20
N ARG A 477 -5.78 8.51 17.49
CA ARG A 477 -4.75 7.97 16.61
C ARG A 477 -5.09 6.54 16.20
N VAL A 478 -5.64 6.37 15.00
CA VAL A 478 -5.70 5.06 14.33
C VAL A 478 -4.39 4.76 13.59
N GLN A 479 -3.98 3.49 13.60
CA GLN A 479 -2.80 3.02 12.91
C GLN A 479 -3.12 2.74 11.43
N LEU A 480 -2.85 3.72 10.56
CA LEU A 480 -2.92 3.59 9.11
C LEU A 480 -1.51 3.80 8.53
N LEU A 481 -0.90 2.73 8.03
CA LEU A 481 0.45 2.73 7.49
C LEU A 481 0.40 2.76 5.97
N TYR A 482 1.09 3.73 5.38
CA TYR A 482 1.25 3.78 3.93
C TYR A 482 2.12 2.62 3.46
N CYS A 483 1.56 1.71 2.66
CA CYS A 483 2.23 0.50 2.20
C CYS A 483 2.41 0.44 0.67
N ASP A 484 1.97 1.42 -0.10
CA ASP A 484 2.04 1.39 -1.57
C ASP A 484 3.45 1.81 -2.04
N ARG A 485 4.45 0.93 -1.86
CA ARG A 485 5.87 1.20 -2.09
C ARG A 485 6.69 0.02 -2.61
#